data_AF-A0A7Y5TAW1-F1
#
_entry.id   AF-A0A7Y5TAW1-F1
#
_cell.length_a   1.000
_cell.length_b   1.000
_cell.length_c   1.000
_cell.angle_alpha   90.00
_cell.angle_beta   90.00
_cell.angle_gamma   90.00
#
_symmetry.space_group_name_H-M   'P 1'
#
loop_
_entity.id
_entity.type
_entity.pdbx_description
1 polymer ?
#
loop_
_entity_poly.entity_id
_entity_poly.type
_entity_poly.pdbx_seq_one_letter_code
_entity_poly.pdbx_strand_id
1 'polypeptide(L)'
;MTDGEGSSRGPGGARHQVALGVRSRRPDLAALSGRLVDLLRATSCLERITPERCDALLGWTTTREALAELEEHGVLERADDGYRLPEDLRLRLEVDTLDSLPGPAVRQHYRRAATLLRAEGEYAEAVRVVARVADWASVRDILGHHGEAVLAERCDWASAVPDGVLVRDPWLLLARA
;
A
#
# COMPACT_ATOMS: atom_id res chain seq x y z
N MET A 1 21.64 63.71 -17.39
CA MET A 1 20.42 62.90 -17.25
C MET A 1 20.88 61.52 -16.84
N THR A 2 20.93 61.16 -15.54
CA THR A 2 19.79 60.81 -14.65
C THR A 2 19.02 59.65 -15.28
N ASP A 3 18.79 58.46 -14.71
CA ASP A 3 18.83 57.83 -13.39
C ASP A 3 18.99 56.30 -13.69
N GLY A 4 19.24 55.35 -12.80
CA GLY A 4 19.19 55.27 -11.36
C GLY A 4 19.44 53.81 -10.97
N GLU A 5 20.01 53.64 -9.77
CA GLU A 5 20.18 52.36 -9.09
C GLU A 5 18.84 51.70 -8.75
N GLY A 6 18.84 50.37 -8.65
CA GLY A 6 17.70 49.59 -8.19
C GLY A 6 18.14 48.23 -7.65
N SER A 7 18.90 48.24 -6.56
CA SER A 7 19.24 47.07 -5.75
C SER A 7 18.06 46.67 -4.85
N SER A 8 17.64 45.40 -4.88
CA SER A 8 16.95 44.72 -3.77
C SER A 8 17.12 43.21 -3.93
N ARG A 9 17.78 42.53 -2.98
CA ARG A 9 17.16 41.78 -1.86
C ARG A 9 16.15 40.74 -2.38
N GLY A 10 16.33 39.44 -2.18
CA GLY A 10 17.20 38.72 -1.25
C GLY A 10 17.09 37.20 -1.46
N PRO A 11 17.66 36.40 -0.54
CA PRO A 11 17.96 35.00 -0.73
C PRO A 11 16.74 34.12 -0.45
N GLY A 12 16.43 33.18 -1.33
CA GLY A 12 15.22 32.37 -1.19
C GLY A 12 15.38 30.96 -1.75
N GLY A 13 15.79 30.04 -0.87
CA GLY A 13 15.45 28.62 -1.04
C GLY A 13 16.44 27.80 -1.86
N ALA A 14 17.68 27.69 -1.38
CA ALA A 14 18.43 26.45 -1.53
C ALA A 14 17.66 25.34 -0.78
N ARG A 15 16.59 24.81 -1.38
CA ARG A 15 16.01 23.53 -0.95
C ARG A 15 16.99 22.45 -1.38
N HIS A 16 17.96 22.24 -0.51
CA HIS A 16 18.66 20.97 -0.38
C HIS A 16 17.59 19.89 -0.26
N GLN A 17 17.28 19.22 -1.36
CA GLN A 17 16.83 17.84 -1.28
C GLN A 17 18.02 17.05 -0.75
N VAL A 18 18.13 17.03 0.58
CA VAL A 18 18.84 15.95 1.24
C VAL A 18 17.95 14.74 1.01
N ALA A 19 18.18 14.05 -0.10
CA ALA A 19 17.87 12.64 -0.19
C ALA A 19 18.74 11.97 0.88
N LEU A 20 18.25 11.97 2.12
CA LEU A 20 18.73 11.08 3.15
C LEU A 20 18.59 9.70 2.53
N GLY A 21 19.72 9.14 2.12
CA GLY A 21 19.82 7.72 1.84
C GLY A 21 19.37 7.01 3.09
N VAL A 22 18.08 6.66 3.14
CA VAL A 22 17.56 5.61 3.99
C VAL A 22 18.27 4.36 3.46
N ARG A 23 19.47 4.11 4.00
CA ARG A 23 20.09 2.80 3.87
C ARG A 23 19.03 1.86 4.39
N SER A 24 18.39 1.07 3.53
CA SER A 24 17.40 0.07 3.90
C SER A 24 18.03 -0.83 4.96
N ARG A 25 17.86 -0.44 6.22
CA ARG A 25 18.25 -1.24 7.37
C ARG A 25 17.21 -2.34 7.37
N ARG A 26 17.55 -3.47 6.76
CA ARG A 26 16.68 -4.64 6.74
C ARG A 26 16.27 -4.91 8.19
N PRO A 27 14.98 -4.80 8.52
CA PRO A 27 14.55 -5.11 9.87
C PRO A 27 14.84 -6.58 10.11
N ASP A 28 15.53 -6.86 11.20
CA ASP A 28 15.79 -8.23 11.61
C ASP A 28 14.50 -8.83 12.16
N LEU A 29 13.75 -9.49 11.27
CA LEU A 29 12.49 -10.13 11.66
C LEU A 29 12.71 -11.22 12.71
N ALA A 30 13.92 -11.78 12.85
CA ALA A 30 14.24 -12.78 13.87
C ALA A 30 14.30 -12.17 15.28
N ALA A 31 14.48 -10.86 15.40
CA ALA A 31 14.44 -10.13 16.67
C ALA A 31 13.01 -9.73 17.08
N LEU A 32 12.02 -9.85 16.18
CA LEU A 32 10.64 -9.52 16.45
C LEU A 32 9.90 -10.71 17.07
N SER A 33 8.91 -10.43 17.91
CA SER A 33 8.01 -11.47 18.40
C SER A 33 7.18 -12.07 17.26
N GLY A 34 6.77 -13.34 17.39
CA GLY A 34 5.94 -14.00 16.38
C GLY A 34 4.64 -13.23 16.07
N ARG A 35 4.06 -12.60 17.09
CA ARG A 35 2.88 -11.74 16.94
C ARG A 35 3.11 -10.56 15.99
N LEU A 36 4.27 -9.89 16.09
CA LEU A 36 4.60 -8.77 15.20
C LEU A 36 4.84 -9.25 13.77
N VAL A 37 5.48 -10.41 13.60
CA VAL A 37 5.67 -11.03 12.27
C VAL A 37 4.32 -11.40 11.65
N ASP A 38 3.39 -11.95 12.43
CA ASP A 38 2.04 -12.29 11.96
C ASP A 38 1.26 -11.03 11.53
N LEU A 39 1.37 -9.95 12.31
CA LEU A 39 0.79 -8.64 11.96
C LEU A 39 1.35 -8.16 10.62
N LEU A 40 2.68 -8.13 10.47
CA LEU A 40 3.36 -7.70 9.24
C LEU A 40 2.93 -8.52 8.03
N ARG A 41 2.84 -9.85 8.16
CA ARG A 41 2.39 -10.74 7.09
C ARG A 41 0.95 -10.45 6.70
N ALA A 42 0.06 -10.37 7.68
CA ALA A 42 -1.36 -10.13 7.43
C ALA A 42 -1.64 -8.77 6.79
N THR A 43 -0.89 -7.74 7.17
CA THR A 43 -1.08 -6.37 6.64
C THR A 43 -0.23 -6.07 5.42
N SER A 44 0.65 -6.99 4.99
CA SER A 44 1.53 -6.78 3.82
C SER A 44 0.77 -6.50 2.52
N CYS A 45 -0.47 -6.95 2.40
CA CYS A 45 -1.31 -6.65 1.24
C CYS A 45 -1.79 -5.19 1.19
N LEU A 46 -1.71 -4.44 2.30
CA LEU A 46 -2.15 -3.05 2.42
C LEU A 46 -0.99 -2.08 2.16
N GLU A 47 -1.28 -0.97 1.47
CA GLU A 47 -0.36 0.16 1.31
C GLU A 47 -0.32 1.01 2.57
N ARG A 48 -1.47 1.19 3.20
CA ARG A 48 -1.61 1.98 4.42
C ARG A 48 -2.12 1.10 5.56
N ILE A 49 -1.45 1.22 6.70
CA ILE A 49 -1.68 0.42 7.90
C ILE A 49 -2.16 1.37 8.98
N THR A 50 -3.39 1.16 9.46
CA THR A 50 -3.97 1.88 10.58
C THR A 50 -4.38 0.88 11.66
N PRO A 51 -4.34 1.24 12.96
CA PRO A 51 -4.77 0.36 14.03
C PRO A 51 -6.17 -0.21 13.79
N GLU A 52 -7.11 0.64 13.36
CA GLU A 52 -8.52 0.30 13.17
C GLU A 52 -8.70 -0.71 12.02
N ARG A 53 -7.97 -0.51 10.92
CA ARG A 53 -7.99 -1.44 9.77
C ARG A 53 -7.35 -2.77 10.12
N CYS A 54 -6.26 -2.76 10.90
CA CYS A 54 -5.62 -3.98 11.37
C CYS A 54 -6.52 -4.77 12.32
N ASP A 55 -7.13 -4.10 13.29
CA ASP A 55 -8.07 -4.71 14.24
C ASP A 55 -9.25 -5.34 13.48
N ALA A 56 -9.80 -4.64 12.48
CA ALA A 56 -10.86 -5.18 11.63
C ALA A 56 -10.43 -6.37 10.77
N LEU A 57 -9.20 -6.36 10.23
CA LEU A 57 -8.68 -7.43 9.37
C LEU A 57 -8.31 -8.69 10.17
N LEU A 58 -7.71 -8.51 11.35
CA LEU A 58 -7.18 -9.57 12.19
C LEU A 58 -8.15 -10.06 13.27
N GLY A 59 -9.20 -9.28 13.56
CA GLY A 59 -10.07 -9.49 14.72
C GLY A 59 -9.35 -9.21 16.05
N TRP A 60 -8.33 -8.34 16.02
CA TRP A 60 -7.56 -7.95 17.19
C TRP A 60 -8.15 -6.67 17.82
N THR A 61 -7.72 -6.35 19.04
CA THR A 61 -8.15 -5.11 19.74
C THR A 61 -6.98 -4.31 20.32
N THR A 62 -5.75 -4.76 20.10
CA THR A 62 -4.51 -4.18 20.67
C THR A 62 -3.45 -4.04 19.58
N THR A 63 -3.88 -3.73 18.35
CA THR A 63 -2.93 -3.55 17.25
C THR A 63 -2.21 -2.20 17.34
N ARG A 64 -2.77 -1.23 18.06
CA ARG A 64 -2.12 0.08 18.29
C ARG A 64 -0.77 -0.06 18.99
N GLU A 65 -0.70 -0.87 20.05
CA GLU A 65 0.56 -1.11 20.78
C GLU A 65 1.58 -1.85 19.90
N ALA A 66 1.11 -2.84 19.12
CA ALA A 66 1.96 -3.60 18.22
C ALA A 66 2.54 -2.74 17.07
N LEU A 67 1.77 -1.79 16.55
CA LEU A 67 2.23 -0.85 15.53
C LEU A 67 3.25 0.15 16.09
N ALA A 68 3.04 0.63 17.32
CA ALA A 68 4.02 1.49 18.00
C ALA A 68 5.34 0.75 18.23
N GLU A 69 5.30 -0.52 18.66
CA GLU A 69 6.49 -1.35 18.82
C GLU A 69 7.24 -1.55 17.48
N LEU A 70 6.50 -1.81 16.39
CA LEU A 70 7.09 -1.92 15.05
C LEU A 70 7.72 -0.61 14.54
N GLU A 71 7.13 0.54 14.87
CA GLU A 71 7.70 1.87 14.59
C GLU A 71 9.00 2.09 15.38
N GLU A 72 9.04 1.74 16.67
CA GLU A 72 10.25 1.84 17.51
C GLU A 72 11.39 0.94 16.98
N HIS A 73 11.05 -0.22 16.42
CA HIS A 73 12.01 -1.09 15.75
C HIS A 73 12.44 -0.59 14.36
N GLY A 74 11.88 0.51 13.86
CA GLY A 74 12.17 1.09 12.55
C GLY A 74 11.69 0.23 11.38
N VAL A 75 10.67 -0.61 11.60
CA VAL A 75 10.09 -1.50 10.58
C VAL A 75 9.02 -0.76 9.75
N LEU A 76 8.32 0.19 10.38
CA LEU A 76 7.27 0.98 9.76
C LEU A 76 7.73 2.42 9.53
N GLU A 77 7.22 3.01 8.45
CA GLU A 77 7.36 4.43 8.15
C GLU A 77 6.07 5.15 8.56
N ARG A 78 6.21 6.29 9.25
CA ARG A 78 5.05 7.10 9.63
C ARG A 78 4.46 7.78 8.39
N ALA A 79 3.14 7.71 8.26
CA ALA A 79 2.34 8.44 7.28
C ALA A 79 1.31 9.33 7.97
N ASP A 80 0.71 10.26 7.21
CA ASP A 80 -0.19 11.30 7.74
C ASP A 80 -1.35 10.72 8.59
N ASP A 81 -1.88 9.57 8.20
CA ASP A 81 -3.03 8.92 8.80
C ASP A 81 -2.76 7.48 9.27
N GLY A 82 -1.47 7.11 9.44
CA GLY A 82 -1.10 5.79 9.93
C GLY A 82 0.36 5.44 9.68
N TYR A 83 0.57 4.23 9.17
CA TYR A 83 1.88 3.64 8.91
C TYR A 83 1.94 3.08 7.49
N ARG A 84 3.16 2.97 6.97
CA ARG A 84 3.46 2.24 5.74
C ARG A 84 4.58 1.25 5.99
N LEU A 85 4.53 0.13 5.28
CA LEU A 85 5.68 -0.75 5.16
C LEU A 85 6.62 -0.19 4.09
N PRO A 86 7.93 -0.23 4.31
CA PRO A 86 8.90 -0.08 3.23
C PRO A 86 8.54 -1.04 2.08
N GLU A 87 8.57 -0.53 0.85
CA GLU A 87 8.06 -1.26 -0.31
C GLU A 87 8.75 -2.62 -0.52
N ASP A 88 10.06 -2.67 -0.34
CA ASP A 88 10.86 -3.89 -0.45
C ASP A 88 10.46 -4.94 0.61
N LEU A 89 10.20 -4.49 1.84
CA LEU A 89 9.70 -5.34 2.90
C LEU A 89 8.29 -5.85 2.61
N ARG A 90 7.40 -4.97 2.15
CA ARG A 90 6.02 -5.31 1.80
C ARG A 90 5.98 -6.38 0.72
N LEU A 91 6.68 -6.17 -0.39
CA LEU A 91 6.72 -7.12 -1.51
C LEU A 91 7.29 -8.49 -1.10
N ARG A 92 8.32 -8.50 -0.25
CA ARG A 92 8.89 -9.74 0.29
C ARG A 92 7.88 -10.50 1.15
N LEU A 93 7.21 -9.81 2.07
CA LEU A 93 6.20 -10.42 2.94
C LEU A 93 5.00 -10.93 2.15
N GLU A 94 4.59 -10.22 1.09
CA GLU A 94 3.55 -10.71 0.19
C GLU A 94 3.96 -12.01 -0.48
N VAL A 95 5.16 -12.09 -1.07
CA VAL A 95 5.68 -13.33 -1.69
C VAL A 95 5.71 -14.46 -0.67
N ASP A 96 6.30 -14.22 0.51
CA ASP A 96 6.37 -15.21 1.57
C ASP A 96 4.97 -15.69 2.01
N THR A 97 3.97 -14.81 2.02
CA THR A 97 2.58 -15.13 2.40
C THR A 97 1.87 -15.94 1.32
N LEU A 98 2.05 -15.58 0.05
CA LEU A 98 1.49 -16.31 -1.09
C LEU A 98 2.07 -17.72 -1.20
N ASP A 99 3.34 -17.91 -0.86
CA ASP A 99 4.04 -19.20 -0.93
C ASP A 99 3.76 -20.10 0.29
N SER A 100 3.54 -19.52 1.47
CA SER A 100 3.40 -20.28 2.73
C SER A 100 1.97 -20.74 3.05
N LEU A 101 0.96 -20.05 2.53
CA LEU A 101 -0.43 -20.35 2.83
C LEU A 101 -1.12 -21.11 1.69
N PRO A 102 -2.07 -22.02 2.00
CA PRO A 102 -2.88 -22.65 0.97
C PRO A 102 -3.66 -21.60 0.17
N GLY A 103 -3.69 -21.74 -1.16
CA GLY A 103 -4.35 -20.78 -2.06
C GLY A 103 -5.77 -20.32 -1.66
N PRO A 104 -6.67 -21.20 -1.15
CA PRO A 104 -7.97 -20.77 -0.65
C PRO A 104 -7.92 -19.82 0.55
N ALA A 105 -7.00 -20.06 1.50
CA ALA A 105 -6.86 -19.24 2.69
C ALA A 105 -6.30 -17.85 2.34
N VAL A 106 -5.29 -17.81 1.48
CA VAL A 106 -4.73 -16.56 0.92
C VAL A 106 -5.83 -15.74 0.24
N ARG A 107 -6.59 -16.36 -0.67
CA ARG A 107 -7.68 -15.66 -1.38
C ARG A 107 -8.72 -15.11 -0.42
N GLN A 108 -9.09 -15.87 0.61
CA GLN A 108 -10.06 -15.39 1.61
C GLN A 108 -9.51 -14.19 2.38
N HIS A 109 -8.24 -14.22 2.78
CA HIS A 109 -7.57 -13.12 3.47
C HIS A 109 -7.59 -11.83 2.63
N TYR A 110 -7.13 -11.92 1.39
CA TYR A 110 -7.09 -10.78 0.46
C TYR A 110 -8.50 -10.25 0.13
N ARG A 111 -9.51 -11.12 0.02
CA ARG A 111 -10.91 -10.69 -0.13
C ARG A 111 -11.43 -9.91 1.06
N ARG A 112 -11.09 -10.32 2.29
CA ARG A 112 -11.45 -9.57 3.50
C ARG A 112 -10.80 -8.20 3.51
N ALA A 113 -9.51 -8.13 3.20
CA ALA A 113 -8.77 -6.87 3.13
C ALA A 113 -9.39 -5.92 2.09
N ALA A 114 -9.70 -6.42 0.89
CA ALA A 114 -10.37 -5.61 -0.14
C ALA A 114 -11.79 -5.19 0.26
N THR A 115 -12.52 -6.01 1.02
CA THR A 115 -13.86 -5.63 1.53
C THR A 115 -13.76 -4.46 2.51
N LEU A 116 -12.75 -4.44 3.38
CA LEU A 116 -12.49 -3.32 4.28
C LEU A 116 -12.16 -2.04 3.50
N LEU A 117 -11.26 -2.13 2.53
CA LEU A 117 -10.88 -1.00 1.68
C LEU A 117 -12.07 -0.42 0.91
N ARG A 118 -12.96 -1.28 0.38
CA ARG A 118 -14.20 -0.84 -0.27
C ARG A 118 -15.13 -0.07 0.68
N ALA A 119 -15.25 -0.52 1.93
CA ALA A 119 -16.08 0.14 2.92
C ALA A 119 -15.54 1.54 3.28
N GLU A 120 -14.23 1.75 3.13
CA GLU A 120 -13.54 3.01 3.36
C GLU A 120 -13.44 3.90 2.11
N GLY A 121 -13.91 3.41 0.95
CA GLY A 121 -13.84 4.13 -0.33
C GLY A 121 -12.48 4.04 -1.06
N GLU A 122 -11.55 3.23 -0.55
CA GLU A 122 -10.20 3.03 -1.11
C GLU A 122 -10.24 1.98 -2.25
N TYR A 123 -10.97 2.30 -3.33
CA TYR A 123 -11.31 1.33 -4.38
C TYR A 123 -10.11 0.87 -5.21
N ALA A 124 -9.16 1.76 -5.52
CA ALA A 124 -8.00 1.40 -6.33
C ALA A 124 -7.08 0.43 -5.59
N GLU A 125 -6.86 0.67 -4.29
CA GLU A 125 -6.13 -0.26 -3.42
C GLU A 125 -6.88 -1.61 -3.31
N ALA A 126 -8.21 -1.58 -3.17
CA ALA A 126 -9.01 -2.81 -3.14
C ALA A 126 -8.82 -3.65 -4.40
N VAL A 127 -8.78 -3.03 -5.59
CA VAL A 127 -8.49 -3.71 -6.87
C VAL A 127 -7.09 -4.32 -6.85
N ARG A 128 -6.07 -3.57 -6.44
CA ARG A 128 -4.68 -4.07 -6.33
C ARG A 128 -4.60 -5.32 -5.46
N VAL A 129 -5.27 -5.30 -4.31
CA VAL A 129 -5.32 -6.43 -3.38
C VAL A 129 -5.92 -7.67 -4.05
N VAL A 130 -7.12 -7.59 -4.63
CA VAL A 130 -7.74 -8.80 -5.22
C VAL A 130 -7.06 -9.27 -6.51
N ALA A 131 -6.44 -8.36 -7.27
CA ALA A 131 -5.64 -8.70 -8.44
C ALA A 131 -4.42 -9.56 -8.06
N ARG A 132 -3.80 -9.29 -6.89
CA ARG A 132 -2.62 -10.03 -6.41
C ARG A 132 -2.85 -11.53 -6.24
N VAL A 133 -4.09 -11.92 -5.94
CA VAL A 133 -4.51 -13.32 -5.76
C VAL A 133 -5.31 -13.86 -6.95
N ALA A 134 -5.25 -13.16 -8.09
CA ALA A 134 -5.94 -13.48 -9.33
C ALA A 134 -7.48 -13.63 -9.18
N ASP A 135 -8.09 -12.88 -8.26
CA ASP A 135 -9.53 -12.87 -8.06
C ASP A 135 -10.22 -11.90 -9.03
N TRP A 136 -10.20 -12.25 -10.32
CA TRP A 136 -10.72 -11.42 -11.40
C TRP A 136 -12.22 -11.17 -11.31
N ALA A 137 -12.96 -12.01 -10.60
CA ALA A 137 -14.38 -11.76 -10.33
C ALA A 137 -14.55 -10.49 -9.48
N SER A 138 -13.78 -10.37 -8.40
CA SER A 138 -13.81 -9.19 -7.53
C SER A 138 -13.24 -7.94 -8.22
N VAL A 139 -12.19 -8.09 -9.04
CA VAL A 139 -11.66 -6.96 -9.84
C VAL A 139 -12.76 -6.38 -10.73
N ARG A 140 -13.46 -7.22 -11.49
CA ARG A 140 -14.55 -6.79 -12.37
C ARG A 140 -15.73 -6.20 -11.62
N ASP A 141 -16.08 -6.77 -10.46
CA ASP A 141 -17.13 -6.23 -9.60
C ASP A 141 -16.81 -4.80 -9.15
N ILE A 142 -15.59 -4.55 -8.66
CA ILE A 142 -15.17 -3.23 -8.19
C ILE A 142 -15.12 -2.24 -9.35
N LEU A 143 -14.48 -2.60 -10.48
CA LEU A 143 -14.39 -1.72 -11.65
C LEU A 143 -15.75 -1.43 -12.28
N GLY A 144 -16.66 -2.41 -12.30
CA GLY A 144 -18.00 -2.24 -12.84
C GLY A 144 -18.85 -1.21 -12.09
N HIS A 145 -18.63 -1.06 -10.77
CA HIS A 145 -19.38 -0.12 -9.93
C HIS A 145 -18.61 1.18 -9.63
N HIS A 146 -17.28 1.13 -9.63
CA HIS A 146 -16.41 2.21 -9.14
C HIS A 146 -15.25 2.52 -10.09
N GLY A 147 -15.32 2.11 -11.36
CA GLY A 147 -14.23 2.28 -12.34
C GLY A 147 -13.73 3.71 -12.49
N GLU A 148 -14.61 4.71 -12.50
CA GLU A 148 -14.21 6.13 -12.56
C GLU A 148 -13.35 6.55 -11.37
N ALA A 149 -13.71 6.14 -10.15
CA ALA A 149 -12.94 6.44 -8.94
C ALA A 149 -11.58 5.73 -8.99
N VAL A 150 -11.55 4.47 -9.43
CA VAL A 150 -10.31 3.69 -9.57
C VAL A 150 -9.36 4.31 -10.60
N LEU A 151 -9.88 4.86 -11.70
CA LEU A 151 -9.07 5.52 -12.74
C LEU A 151 -8.63 6.93 -12.36
N ALA A 152 -9.36 7.62 -11.49
CA ALA A 152 -8.96 8.93 -10.98
C ALA A 152 -7.70 8.85 -10.10
N GLU A 153 -7.48 7.70 -9.47
CA GLU A 153 -6.29 7.40 -8.68
C GLU A 153 -5.19 6.82 -9.57
N ARG A 154 -3.98 7.39 -9.50
CA ARG A 154 -2.81 6.83 -10.19
C ARG A 154 -2.37 5.55 -9.48
N CYS A 155 -2.93 4.42 -9.88
CA CYS A 155 -2.68 3.16 -9.21
C CYS A 155 -2.17 2.12 -10.21
N ASP A 156 -0.99 1.57 -9.96
CA ASP A 156 -0.26 0.65 -10.86
C ASP A 156 -0.81 -0.79 -10.82
N TRP A 157 -2.09 -0.97 -10.48
CA TRP A 157 -2.71 -2.30 -10.44
C TRP A 157 -2.86 -2.89 -11.85
N ALA A 158 -2.95 -2.04 -12.89
CA ALA A 158 -3.10 -2.46 -14.27
C ALA A 158 -1.87 -3.24 -14.79
N SER A 159 -0.66 -2.96 -14.29
CA SER A 159 0.55 -3.70 -14.65
C SER A 159 0.60 -5.11 -14.04
N ALA A 160 -0.17 -5.35 -12.96
CA ALA A 160 -0.29 -6.68 -12.34
C ALA A 160 -1.28 -7.61 -13.05
N VAL A 161 -2.01 -7.13 -14.06
CA VAL A 161 -3.01 -7.92 -14.79
C VAL A 161 -2.37 -8.63 -15.99
N PRO A 162 -2.46 -9.97 -16.10
CA PRO A 162 -1.95 -10.70 -17.26
C PRO A 162 -2.65 -10.28 -18.55
N ASP A 163 -1.89 -10.16 -19.65
CA ASP A 163 -2.40 -9.68 -20.96
C ASP A 163 -3.63 -10.46 -21.47
N GLY A 164 -3.72 -11.76 -21.18
CA GLY A 164 -4.87 -12.60 -21.59
C GLY A 164 -6.19 -12.28 -20.87
N VAL A 165 -6.14 -11.61 -19.71
CA VAL A 165 -7.34 -11.15 -18.97
C VAL A 165 -7.82 -9.79 -19.50
N LEU A 166 -6.91 -8.96 -20.01
CA LEU A 166 -7.19 -7.60 -20.49
C LEU A 166 -8.06 -7.56 -21.74
N VAL A 167 -7.90 -8.53 -22.65
CA VAL A 167 -8.55 -8.54 -23.97
C VAL A 167 -10.09 -8.59 -23.89
N ARG A 168 -10.67 -8.85 -22.71
CA ARG A 168 -12.11 -9.12 -22.57
C ARG A 168 -12.86 -8.15 -21.66
N ASP A 169 -12.20 -7.13 -21.10
CA ASP A 169 -12.85 -6.19 -20.18
C ASP A 169 -12.55 -4.72 -20.54
N PRO A 170 -13.57 -3.92 -20.91
CA PRO A 170 -13.40 -2.52 -21.29
C PRO A 170 -12.71 -1.65 -20.22
N TRP A 171 -12.95 -1.91 -18.93
CA TRP A 171 -12.33 -1.14 -17.85
C TRP A 171 -10.86 -1.50 -17.67
N LEU A 172 -10.50 -2.77 -17.85
CA LEU A 172 -9.11 -3.20 -17.83
C LEU A 172 -8.30 -2.62 -19.00
N LEU A 173 -8.92 -2.47 -20.18
CA LEU A 173 -8.29 -1.81 -21.32
C LEU A 173 -8.08 -0.31 -21.08
N LEU A 174 -9.07 0.37 -20.48
CA LEU A 174 -8.98 1.79 -20.18
C LEU A 174 -7.93 2.11 -19.11
N ALA A 175 -7.78 1.23 -18.10
CA ALA A 175 -6.79 1.41 -17.04
C ALA A 175 -5.32 1.32 -17.50
N ARG A 176 -5.06 0.81 -18.70
CA ARG A 176 -3.69 0.62 -19.23
C ARG A 176 -3.32 1.62 -20.33
N ALA A 177 -4.28 2.41 -20.82
CA ALA A 177 -4.10 3.40 -21.88
C ALA A 177 -3.49 4.70 -21.35
#